data_AF-A0A920HDH4-F1
#
_entry.id   AF-A0A920HDH4-F1
#
_cell.length_a   1.000
_cell.length_b   1.000
_cell.length_c   1.000
_cell.angle_alpha   90.00
_cell.angle_beta   90.00
_cell.angle_gamma   90.00
#
_symmetry.space_group_name_H-M   'P 1'
#
loop_
_entity.id
_entity.type
_entity.pdbx_description
1 polymer ?
#
loop_
_entity_poly.entity_id
_entity_poly.type
_entity_poly.pdbx_seq_one_letter_code
_entity_poly.pdbx_strand_id
1 'polypeptide(L)'
;MAKDKQVMRVKGGSAVQQDRLVQFTFDGKSYMGYAGDTLASALLANNVHLVGRSFKYHRPRGIMAAGAEEANALVQLGTNGRVEPNLRATQVELYDGLVAKSQNRFPTLKFDVGQVNSLLSRFFPAGFYYKTFMWPASFWMTYEKFIRHAAGLGKVGRDHNDPDRYEKRHAHFDIVIAGGGAAGLMAAWQAGMSGCRVLLAEAGPRCGGWLNSVDDVEIDGQPVQDWIKKTLARLQAMENVSVLTRTTLFGYGDHNYLTLAQTITDHLKDKPAHLPRMRMWKVAPSKSFWPQGQLKGRWSFPAMTYLA
;
A
#
# COMPACT_ATOMS: atom_id res chain seq x y z
N MET A 1 -10.03 -25.78 19.73
CA MET A 1 -11.03 -24.75 19.36
C MET A 1 -10.67 -23.39 19.97
N ALA A 2 -9.68 -22.68 19.41
CA ALA A 2 -9.35 -21.29 19.76
C ALA A 2 -8.39 -20.64 18.72
N LYS A 3 -8.52 -20.95 17.42
CA LYS A 3 -7.62 -20.44 16.37
C LYS A 3 -8.13 -19.18 15.64
N ASP A 4 -9.36 -18.74 15.92
CA ASP A 4 -10.05 -17.71 15.12
C ASP A 4 -10.19 -16.36 15.83
N LYS A 5 -9.56 -16.17 17.00
CA LYS A 5 -9.79 -14.96 17.80
C LYS A 5 -8.88 -13.83 17.32
N GLN A 6 -9.41 -12.97 16.46
CA GLN A 6 -8.84 -11.66 16.13
C GLN A 6 -8.97 -10.74 17.36
N VAL A 7 -8.12 -10.96 18.38
CA VAL A 7 -8.27 -10.41 19.74
C VAL A 7 -8.25 -8.89 19.83
N MET A 8 -7.63 -8.20 18.86
CA MET A 8 -7.56 -6.73 18.85
C MET A 8 -8.61 -6.10 17.94
N ARG A 9 -9.50 -6.88 17.31
CA ARG A 9 -10.55 -6.31 16.46
C ARG A 9 -11.65 -5.70 17.30
N VAL A 10 -11.93 -4.43 17.04
CA VAL A 10 -13.06 -3.70 17.63
C VAL A 10 -14.38 -4.17 17.03
N LYS A 11 -15.45 -4.14 17.83
CA LYS A 11 -16.83 -4.40 17.38
C LYS A 11 -17.40 -3.14 16.71
N GLY A 12 -18.32 -3.31 15.77
CA GLY A 12 -19.11 -2.20 15.19
C GLY A 12 -18.52 -1.49 13.96
N GLY A 13 -17.31 -1.85 13.50
CA GLY A 13 -16.75 -1.28 12.28
C GLY A 13 -17.37 -1.87 10.99
N SER A 14 -17.69 -1.01 10.02
CA SER A 14 -18.31 -1.37 8.73
C SER A 14 -17.33 -1.46 7.55
N ALA A 15 -16.05 -1.15 7.78
CA ALA A 15 -15.04 -1.07 6.73
C ALA A 15 -14.68 -2.42 6.07
N VAL A 16 -15.12 -3.53 6.65
CA VAL A 16 -14.81 -4.90 6.20
C VAL A 16 -16.06 -5.78 6.24
N GLN A 17 -16.07 -6.83 5.42
CA GLN A 17 -17.15 -7.82 5.34
C GLN A 17 -16.93 -8.90 6.41
N GLN A 18 -17.46 -8.68 7.62
CA GLN A 18 -17.24 -9.57 8.77
C GLN A 18 -17.91 -10.94 8.64
N ASP A 19 -18.82 -11.10 7.68
CA ASP A 19 -19.43 -12.36 7.28
C ASP A 19 -18.52 -13.20 6.35
N ARG A 20 -17.47 -12.60 5.79
CA ARG A 20 -16.57 -13.24 4.83
C ARG A 20 -15.15 -13.35 5.37
N LEU A 21 -14.87 -14.48 6.03
CA LEU A 21 -13.54 -14.83 6.51
C LEU A 21 -12.56 -15.10 5.37
N VAL A 22 -11.30 -14.73 5.61
CA VAL A 22 -10.18 -14.88 4.67
C VAL A 22 -8.98 -15.44 5.41
N GLN A 23 -8.40 -16.55 4.93
CA GLN A 23 -7.20 -17.13 5.52
C GLN A 23 -5.94 -16.58 4.82
N PHE A 24 -4.92 -16.24 5.60
CA PHE A 24 -3.64 -15.79 5.06
C PHE A 24 -2.47 -16.31 5.90
N THR A 25 -1.26 -16.24 5.36
CA THR A 25 -0.02 -16.67 6.01
C THR A 25 0.96 -15.52 6.08
N PHE A 26 1.46 -15.24 7.28
CA PHE A 26 2.53 -14.28 7.51
C PHE A 26 3.69 -14.94 8.25
N ASP A 27 4.90 -14.86 7.69
CA ASP A 27 6.11 -15.47 8.26
C ASP A 27 5.98 -16.98 8.55
N GLY A 28 5.18 -17.68 7.74
CA GLY A 28 4.95 -19.13 7.86
C GLY A 28 3.88 -19.52 8.89
N LYS A 29 3.27 -18.55 9.58
CA LYS A 29 2.13 -18.78 10.48
C LYS A 29 0.82 -18.36 9.79
N SER A 30 -0.20 -19.19 9.92
CA SER A 30 -1.55 -18.88 9.41
C SER A 30 -2.32 -17.98 10.37
N TYR A 31 -3.11 -17.08 9.79
CA TYR A 31 -3.96 -16.10 10.46
C TYR A 31 -5.30 -15.97 9.73
N MET A 32 -6.28 -15.37 10.41
CA MET A 32 -7.61 -15.09 9.86
C MET A 32 -7.84 -13.59 9.77
N GLY A 33 -8.44 -13.13 8.68
CA GLY A 33 -8.95 -11.77 8.49
C GLY A 33 -10.33 -11.80 7.85
N TYR A 34 -10.79 -10.64 7.40
CA TYR A 34 -12.05 -10.47 6.70
C TYR A 34 -11.82 -9.86 5.32
N ALA A 35 -12.72 -10.14 4.37
CA ALA A 35 -12.67 -9.48 3.08
C ALA A 35 -12.82 -7.95 3.25
N GLY A 36 -11.94 -7.20 2.60
CA GLY A 36 -11.81 -5.74 2.77
C GLY A 36 -10.75 -5.32 3.78
N ASP A 37 -10.19 -6.23 4.59
CA ASP A 37 -8.97 -5.93 5.33
C ASP A 37 -7.79 -5.68 4.37
N THR A 38 -6.85 -4.85 4.82
CA THR A 38 -5.48 -4.87 4.34
C THR A 38 -4.64 -5.83 5.20
N LEU A 39 -3.51 -6.30 4.70
CA LEU A 39 -2.58 -7.13 5.47
C LEU A 39 -2.21 -6.46 6.81
N ALA A 40 -1.98 -5.14 6.81
CA ALA A 40 -1.70 -4.39 8.04
C ALA A 40 -2.86 -4.46 9.04
N SER A 41 -4.10 -4.18 8.61
CA SER A 41 -5.27 -4.24 9.49
C SER A 41 -5.52 -5.65 10.05
N ALA A 42 -5.33 -6.68 9.22
CA ALA A 42 -5.48 -8.07 9.62
C ALA A 42 -4.39 -8.50 10.62
N LEU A 43 -3.14 -8.07 10.42
CA LEU A 43 -2.04 -8.32 11.36
C LEU A 43 -2.31 -7.66 12.71
N LEU A 44 -2.75 -6.40 12.74
CA LEU A 44 -3.13 -5.71 13.98
C LEU A 44 -4.28 -6.42 14.68
N ALA A 45 -5.33 -6.80 13.95
CA ALA A 45 -6.47 -7.55 14.48
C ALA A 45 -6.05 -8.87 15.16
N ASN A 46 -4.98 -9.51 14.67
CA ASN A 46 -4.37 -10.72 15.23
C ASN A 46 -3.26 -10.45 16.25
N ASN A 47 -3.14 -9.23 16.79
CA ASN A 47 -2.14 -8.81 17.77
C ASN A 47 -0.68 -8.94 17.26
N VAL A 48 -0.46 -8.73 15.97
CA VAL A 48 0.88 -8.74 15.35
C VAL A 48 1.35 -7.31 15.12
N HIS A 49 2.16 -6.81 16.05
CA HIS A 49 2.72 -5.46 16.00
C HIS A 49 4.13 -5.40 15.41
N LEU A 50 4.92 -6.47 15.51
CA LEU A 50 6.27 -6.55 14.93
C LEU A 50 6.16 -7.09 13.50
N VAL A 51 6.40 -6.23 12.51
CA VAL A 51 6.21 -6.56 11.08
C VAL A 51 7.49 -6.47 10.26
N GLY A 52 8.54 -5.84 10.81
CA GLY A 52 9.84 -5.69 10.15
C GLY A 52 10.93 -5.27 11.12
N ARG A 53 12.14 -5.10 10.58
CA ARG A 53 13.30 -4.51 11.27
C ARG A 53 13.87 -3.37 10.45
N SER A 54 14.33 -2.31 11.11
CA SER A 54 14.88 -1.14 10.41
C SER A 54 16.10 -1.51 9.57
N PHE A 55 16.22 -0.95 8.37
CA PHE A 55 17.33 -1.19 7.43
C PHE A 55 18.72 -1.29 8.10
N LYS A 56 19.15 -0.23 8.79
CA LYS A 56 20.51 -0.11 9.32
C LYS A 56 20.71 -0.78 10.69
N TYR A 57 19.85 -0.45 11.64
CA TYR A 57 20.05 -0.77 13.05
C TYR A 57 19.27 -1.99 13.52
N HIS A 58 18.48 -2.63 12.64
CA HIS A 58 17.63 -3.77 13.00
C HIS A 58 16.69 -3.50 14.20
N ARG A 59 16.30 -2.25 14.41
CA ARG A 59 15.33 -1.88 15.45
C ARG A 59 13.96 -2.50 15.11
N PRO A 60 13.20 -3.00 16.10
CA PRO A 60 11.84 -3.45 15.90
C PRO A 60 11.01 -2.40 15.16
N ARG A 61 10.29 -2.81 14.10
CA ARG A 61 9.39 -1.93 13.35
C ARG A 61 7.99 -2.50 13.31
N GLY A 62 7.03 -1.65 13.67
CA GLY A 62 5.60 -1.92 13.60
C GLY A 62 4.90 -1.11 12.52
N ILE A 63 3.63 -1.44 12.32
CA ILE A 63 2.71 -0.66 11.47
C ILE A 63 2.55 0.73 12.09
N MET A 64 2.53 1.74 11.24
CA MET A 64 2.76 3.13 11.64
C MET A 64 1.79 4.09 10.97
N ALA A 65 1.25 3.70 9.83
CA ALA A 65 0.27 4.47 9.09
C ALA A 65 -0.85 3.56 8.56
N ALA A 66 -1.68 4.08 7.65
CA ALA A 66 -2.83 3.36 7.11
C ALA A 66 -2.93 3.40 5.57
N GLY A 67 -2.00 4.07 4.89
CA GLY A 67 -1.99 4.19 3.43
C GLY A 67 -0.59 4.15 2.82
N ALA A 68 -0.38 4.94 1.77
CA ALA A 68 0.85 5.02 1.00
C ALA A 68 2.04 5.61 1.79
N GLU A 69 1.74 6.33 2.87
CA GLU A 69 2.69 6.97 3.79
C GLU A 69 3.35 6.00 4.80
N GLU A 70 3.01 4.72 4.74
CA GLU A 70 3.67 3.67 5.52
C GLU A 70 5.13 3.49 5.11
N ALA A 71 6.03 3.56 6.10
CA ALA A 71 7.48 3.50 5.88
C ALA A 71 8.19 2.38 6.67
N ASN A 72 7.48 1.69 7.55
CA ASN A 72 7.99 0.60 8.37
C ASN A 72 7.53 -0.77 7.85
N ALA A 73 6.22 -0.93 7.63
CA ALA A 73 5.57 -2.21 7.37
C ALA A 73 5.73 -2.67 5.91
N LEU A 74 6.98 -2.84 5.47
CA LEU A 74 7.31 -3.37 4.15
C LEU A 74 7.42 -4.90 4.21
N VAL A 75 6.70 -5.56 3.30
CA VAL A 75 6.60 -7.03 3.24
C VAL A 75 6.97 -7.55 1.87
N GLN A 76 7.35 -8.82 1.81
CA GLN A 76 7.47 -9.55 0.56
C GLN A 76 6.22 -10.40 0.39
N LEU A 77 5.52 -10.23 -0.73
CA LEU A 77 4.28 -10.93 -1.05
C LEU A 77 4.54 -12.04 -2.07
N GLY A 78 3.72 -13.09 -2.02
CA GLY A 78 3.67 -14.12 -3.04
C GLY A 78 4.76 -15.18 -2.94
N THR A 79 4.74 -16.09 -3.91
CA THR A 79 5.67 -17.22 -4.04
C THR A 79 6.03 -17.42 -5.52
N ASN A 80 7.16 -18.09 -5.78
CA ASN A 80 7.66 -18.40 -7.13
C ASN A 80 7.74 -17.15 -8.03
N GLY A 81 7.35 -17.23 -9.30
CA GLY A 81 7.35 -16.12 -10.25
C GLY A 81 6.46 -14.92 -9.88
N ARG A 82 5.68 -15.00 -8.80
CA ARG A 82 4.80 -13.91 -8.30
C ARG A 82 5.35 -13.25 -7.03
N VAL A 83 6.64 -13.42 -6.72
CA VAL A 83 7.27 -12.78 -5.57
C VAL A 83 7.46 -11.29 -5.83
N GLU A 84 6.89 -10.46 -4.96
CA GLU A 84 7.06 -9.01 -5.01
C GLU A 84 7.57 -8.47 -3.66
N PRO A 85 8.79 -7.91 -3.60
CA PRO A 85 9.33 -7.30 -2.39
C PRO A 85 8.83 -5.87 -2.21
N ASN A 86 9.02 -5.32 -1.00
CA ASN A 86 8.83 -3.89 -0.69
C ASN A 86 7.40 -3.36 -0.82
N LEU A 87 6.40 -4.25 -0.80
CA LEU A 87 5.00 -3.82 -0.70
C LEU A 87 4.68 -3.31 0.69
N ARG A 88 3.91 -2.23 0.76
CA ARG A 88 3.41 -1.66 2.02
C ARG A 88 2.23 -2.50 2.50
N ALA A 89 2.32 -3.11 3.67
CA ALA A 89 1.25 -3.95 4.22
C ALA A 89 -0.10 -3.20 4.34
N THR A 90 -0.07 -1.87 4.45
CA THR A 90 -1.23 -0.97 4.49
C THR A 90 -1.97 -0.86 3.16
N GLN A 91 -1.33 -1.22 2.04
CA GLN A 91 -1.93 -1.16 0.70
C GLN A 91 -2.15 -2.55 0.08
N VAL A 92 -1.67 -3.61 0.73
CA VAL A 92 -1.91 -4.99 0.31
C VAL A 92 -3.31 -5.40 0.77
N GLU A 93 -4.26 -5.48 -0.15
CA GLU A 93 -5.60 -6.03 0.11
C GLU A 93 -5.53 -7.52 0.43
N LEU A 94 -6.25 -7.94 1.47
CA LEU A 94 -6.27 -9.32 1.90
C LEU A 94 -7.15 -10.16 0.95
N TYR A 95 -6.61 -11.29 0.49
CA TYR A 95 -7.34 -12.31 -0.24
C TYR A 95 -7.00 -13.69 0.32
N ASP A 96 -7.87 -14.66 0.04
CA ASP A 96 -7.75 -15.98 0.61
C ASP A 96 -6.56 -16.74 0.01
N GLY A 97 -5.72 -17.31 0.88
CA GLY A 97 -4.45 -17.93 0.52
C GLY A 97 -3.27 -16.96 0.36
N LEU A 98 -3.43 -15.67 0.71
CA LEU A 98 -2.34 -14.69 0.67
C LEU A 98 -1.13 -15.16 1.49
N VAL A 99 0.06 -15.11 0.91
CA VAL A 99 1.33 -15.43 1.59
C VAL A 99 2.23 -14.20 1.61
N ALA A 100 2.61 -13.76 2.80
CA ALA A 100 3.51 -12.64 3.02
C ALA A 100 4.65 -12.99 3.99
N LYS A 101 5.80 -12.33 3.83
CA LYS A 101 6.97 -12.46 4.68
C LYS A 101 7.46 -11.09 5.09
N SER A 102 7.93 -11.00 6.33
CA SER A 102 8.64 -9.82 6.83
C SER A 102 10.02 -9.70 6.20
N GLN A 103 10.55 -8.48 6.23
CA GLN A 103 11.82 -8.15 5.60
C GLN A 103 12.92 -7.80 6.60
N ASN A 104 14.15 -7.85 6.12
CA ASN A 104 15.36 -7.42 6.80
C ASN A 104 15.59 -8.09 8.18
N ARG A 105 15.45 -9.42 8.23
CA ARG A 105 15.53 -10.21 9.47
C ARG A 105 16.30 -11.52 9.28
N PHE A 106 17.01 -11.97 10.32
CA PHE A 106 17.69 -13.27 10.34
C PHE A 106 17.91 -13.83 11.76
N PRO A 107 17.52 -15.09 12.04
CA PRO A 107 16.72 -15.99 11.21
C PRO A 107 15.22 -15.62 11.19
N THR A 108 14.70 -15.01 12.25
CA THR A 108 13.27 -14.65 12.38
C THR A 108 13.08 -13.22 12.89
N LEU A 109 11.86 -12.68 12.85
CA LEU A 109 11.61 -11.32 13.34
C LEU A 109 11.88 -11.19 14.84
N LYS A 110 11.51 -12.20 15.63
CA LYS A 110 11.66 -12.19 17.08
C LYS A 110 13.12 -12.42 17.49
N PHE A 111 13.80 -13.34 16.80
CA PHE A 111 15.19 -13.69 17.04
C PHE A 111 16.02 -13.17 15.86
N ASP A 112 16.29 -11.86 15.87
CA ASP A 112 17.09 -11.21 14.82
C ASP A 112 18.51 -10.92 15.33
N VAL A 113 19.51 -11.59 14.75
CA VAL A 113 20.93 -11.43 15.14
C VAL A 113 21.41 -9.99 14.90
N GLY A 114 20.91 -9.34 13.85
CA GLY A 114 21.24 -7.96 13.52
C GLY A 114 20.84 -6.94 14.60
N GLN A 115 19.96 -7.31 15.54
CA GLN A 115 19.52 -6.43 16.64
C GLN A 115 20.69 -5.91 17.50
N VAL A 116 21.84 -6.60 17.53
CA VAL A 116 23.07 -6.11 18.17
C VAL A 116 23.51 -4.73 17.62
N ASN A 117 23.25 -4.45 16.34
CA ASN A 117 23.54 -3.16 15.72
C ASN A 117 22.76 -2.01 16.37
N SER A 118 21.61 -2.29 16.99
CA SER A 118 20.87 -1.28 17.73
C SER A 118 21.58 -0.88 19.03
N LEU A 119 22.30 -1.78 19.68
CA LEU A 119 23.06 -1.49 20.90
C LEU A 119 24.33 -0.71 20.58
N LEU A 120 24.93 -1.01 19.42
CA LEU A 120 26.14 -0.35 18.93
C LEU A 120 25.84 0.87 18.05
N SER A 121 24.59 1.38 18.02
CA SER A 121 24.20 2.40 17.04
C SER A 121 25.02 3.69 17.13
N ARG A 122 25.53 4.01 18.33
CA ARG A 122 26.44 5.15 18.57
C ARG A 122 27.76 5.06 17.79
N PHE A 123 28.22 3.85 17.46
CA PHE A 123 29.43 3.61 16.67
C PHE A 123 29.18 3.59 15.16
N PHE A 124 27.90 3.62 14.75
CA PHE A 124 27.49 3.63 13.35
C PHE A 124 26.79 4.95 13.00
N PRO A 125 27.46 6.12 13.05
CA PRO A 125 26.85 7.39 12.65
C PRO A 125 26.44 7.38 11.17
N ALA A 126 25.67 8.38 10.75
CA ALA A 126 25.39 8.58 9.33
C ALA A 126 26.72 8.70 8.55
N GLY A 127 26.82 8.02 7.40
CA GLY A 127 28.04 8.02 6.59
C GLY A 127 29.15 7.04 7.03
N PHE A 128 29.00 6.34 8.17
CA PHE A 128 30.00 5.35 8.64
C PHE A 128 30.42 4.35 7.56
N TYR A 129 29.46 3.78 6.82
CA TYR A 129 29.75 2.76 5.81
C TYR A 129 30.66 3.26 4.69
N TYR A 130 30.44 4.49 4.22
CA TYR A 130 31.27 5.10 3.18
C TYR A 130 32.69 5.35 3.68
N LYS A 131 32.85 5.80 4.92
CA LYS A 131 34.17 6.13 5.48
C LYS A 131 34.99 4.87 5.82
N THR A 132 34.36 3.85 6.38
CA THR A 132 35.06 2.68 6.92
C THR A 132 35.31 1.59 5.87
N PHE A 133 34.40 1.41 4.91
CA PHE A 133 34.49 0.30 3.96
C PHE A 133 34.90 0.68 2.54
N MET A 134 35.13 1.97 2.25
CA MET A 134 35.77 2.37 0.98
C MET A 134 37.31 2.36 1.05
N TRP A 135 37.89 2.12 2.23
CA TRP A 135 39.32 2.08 2.45
C TRP A 135 39.74 0.87 3.32
N PRO A 136 40.84 0.17 3.00
CA PRO A 136 41.64 0.29 1.78
C PRO A 136 40.90 -0.27 0.56
N ALA A 137 41.11 0.34 -0.62
CA ALA A 137 40.42 -0.03 -1.86
C ALA A 137 40.61 -1.50 -2.25
N SER A 138 41.75 -2.10 -1.89
CA SER A 138 42.05 -3.52 -2.14
C SER A 138 41.09 -4.49 -1.43
N PHE A 139 40.43 -4.06 -0.35
CA PHE A 139 39.46 -4.87 0.38
C PHE A 139 38.02 -4.66 -0.10
N TRP A 140 37.79 -3.75 -1.05
CA TRP A 140 36.45 -3.41 -1.52
C TRP A 140 35.66 -4.64 -1.97
N MET A 141 36.25 -5.54 -2.78
CA MET A 141 35.56 -6.75 -3.27
C MET A 141 35.09 -7.68 -2.13
N THR A 142 35.82 -7.68 -1.01
CA THR A 142 35.45 -8.44 0.19
C THR A 142 34.32 -7.72 0.94
N TYR A 143 34.48 -6.43 1.23
CA TYR A 143 33.46 -5.62 1.91
C TYR A 143 32.15 -5.59 1.14
N GLU A 144 32.22 -5.39 -0.17
CA GLU A 144 31.10 -5.36 -1.09
C GLU A 144 30.24 -6.63 -1.00
N LYS A 145 30.86 -7.81 -0.89
CA LYS A 145 30.13 -9.07 -0.75
C LYS A 145 29.24 -9.06 0.50
N PHE A 146 29.79 -8.68 1.65
CA PHE A 146 29.03 -8.60 2.90
C PHE A 146 28.02 -7.45 2.88
N ILE A 147 28.42 -6.29 2.38
CA ILE A 147 27.57 -5.12 2.28
C ILE A 147 26.40 -5.41 1.36
N ARG A 148 26.56 -6.03 0.18
CA ARG A 148 25.44 -6.39 -0.71
C ARG A 148 24.45 -7.34 -0.06
N HIS A 149 24.91 -8.26 0.79
CA HIS A 149 24.02 -9.13 1.55
C HIS A 149 23.27 -8.42 2.67
N ALA A 150 23.88 -7.41 3.29
CA ALA A 150 23.27 -6.58 4.33
C ALA A 150 22.49 -5.36 3.78
N ALA A 151 22.79 -4.95 2.55
CA ALA A 151 22.27 -3.77 1.88
C ALA A 151 21.13 -4.19 0.96
N GLY A 152 19.93 -4.11 1.49
CA GLY A 152 18.69 -4.15 0.73
C GLY A 152 17.50 -4.29 1.66
N LEU A 153 16.34 -3.82 1.21
CA LEU A 153 15.07 -4.27 1.77
C LEU A 153 14.46 -5.22 0.75
N GLY A 154 14.16 -6.44 1.19
CA GLY A 154 13.44 -7.44 0.41
C GLY A 154 14.33 -8.23 -0.53
N LYS A 155 13.78 -9.34 -1.06
CA LYS A 155 14.46 -10.20 -2.01
C LYS A 155 13.58 -10.38 -3.24
N VAL A 156 14.16 -10.20 -4.41
CA VAL A 156 13.49 -10.55 -5.67
C VAL A 156 13.28 -12.07 -5.72
N GLY A 157 12.20 -12.51 -6.38
CA GLY A 157 11.96 -13.93 -6.64
C GLY A 157 13.15 -14.58 -7.34
N ARG A 158 13.45 -15.84 -6.98
CA ARG A 158 14.44 -16.65 -7.71
C ARG A 158 13.92 -17.14 -9.04
N ASP A 159 12.61 -17.35 -9.11
CA ASP A 159 11.91 -17.64 -10.35
C ASP A 159 11.62 -16.30 -11.05
N HIS A 160 12.18 -16.12 -12.23
CA HIS A 160 12.08 -14.90 -13.02
C HIS A 160 10.91 -14.94 -14.01
N ASN A 161 10.19 -16.05 -14.09
CA ASN A 161 9.06 -16.21 -14.99
C ASN A 161 7.80 -15.64 -14.33
N ASP A 162 7.57 -14.33 -14.51
CA ASP A 162 6.29 -13.73 -14.11
C ASP A 162 5.16 -14.27 -15.00
N PRO A 163 4.18 -15.02 -14.43
CA PRO A 163 3.09 -15.60 -15.21
C PRO A 163 1.98 -14.58 -15.56
N ASP A 164 2.08 -13.33 -15.08
CA ASP A 164 1.04 -12.33 -15.30
C ASP A 164 1.15 -11.58 -16.63
N ARG A 165 -0.01 -11.10 -17.09
CA ARG A 165 -0.12 -10.20 -18.24
C ARG A 165 -0.27 -8.76 -17.79
N TYR A 166 0.33 -7.84 -18.54
CA TYR A 166 0.27 -6.41 -18.29
C TYR A 166 -0.24 -5.70 -19.54
N GLU A 167 -1.14 -4.73 -19.36
CA GLU A 167 -1.76 -4.01 -20.47
C GLU A 167 -1.42 -2.52 -20.44
N LYS A 168 -1.42 -1.90 -21.62
CA LYS A 168 -1.35 -0.45 -21.79
C LYS A 168 -2.60 0.01 -22.51
N ARG A 169 -3.22 1.08 -22.02
CA ARG A 169 -4.43 1.67 -22.63
C ARG A 169 -4.25 3.16 -22.81
N HIS A 170 -4.65 3.66 -23.97
CA HIS A 170 -4.68 5.09 -24.26
C HIS A 170 -6.15 5.53 -24.28
N ALA A 171 -6.44 6.67 -23.68
CA ALA A 171 -7.81 7.20 -23.62
C ALA A 171 -7.78 8.74 -23.57
N HIS A 172 -8.87 9.35 -24.03
CA HIS A 172 -9.08 10.79 -23.97
C HIS A 172 -10.28 11.09 -23.07
N PHE A 173 -10.14 12.10 -22.23
CA PHE A 173 -11.16 12.59 -21.30
C PHE A 173 -11.10 14.11 -21.32
N ASP A 174 -12.21 14.80 -21.14
CA ASP A 174 -12.17 16.26 -21.00
C ASP A 174 -11.55 16.65 -19.66
N ILE A 175 -11.89 15.91 -18.60
CA ILE A 175 -11.46 16.17 -17.23
C ILE A 175 -10.98 14.87 -16.57
N VAL A 176 -9.79 14.90 -15.99
CA VAL A 176 -9.29 13.84 -15.10
C VAL A 176 -9.22 14.38 -13.67
N ILE A 177 -9.79 13.63 -12.73
CA ILE A 177 -9.81 13.92 -11.31
C ILE A 177 -9.06 12.80 -10.59
N ALA A 178 -8.01 13.14 -9.85
CA ALA A 178 -7.26 12.16 -9.06
C ALA A 178 -7.53 12.31 -7.56
N GLY A 179 -8.15 11.28 -6.99
CA GLY A 179 -8.61 11.21 -5.61
C GLY A 179 -10.13 11.18 -5.56
N GLY A 180 -10.68 10.11 -4.99
CA GLY A 180 -12.11 9.89 -4.78
C GLY A 180 -12.61 10.36 -3.41
N GLY A 181 -11.96 11.32 -2.75
CA GLY A 181 -12.47 11.95 -1.53
C GLY A 181 -13.71 12.83 -1.80
N ALA A 182 -14.27 13.48 -0.78
CA ALA A 182 -15.46 14.35 -0.95
C ALA A 182 -15.29 15.39 -2.06
N ALA A 183 -14.16 16.10 -2.09
CA ALA A 183 -13.87 17.09 -3.12
C ALA A 183 -13.78 16.48 -4.52
N GLY A 184 -13.19 15.29 -4.66
CA GLY A 184 -13.13 14.58 -5.95
C GLY A 184 -14.47 14.06 -6.42
N LEU A 185 -15.28 13.51 -5.51
CA LEU A 185 -16.65 13.08 -5.80
C LEU A 185 -17.53 14.25 -6.26
N MET A 186 -17.46 15.39 -5.56
CA MET A 186 -18.22 16.59 -5.96
C MET A 186 -17.71 17.22 -7.25
N ALA A 187 -16.39 17.24 -7.48
CA ALA A 187 -15.84 17.71 -8.75
C ALA A 187 -16.27 16.82 -9.92
N ALA A 188 -16.26 15.49 -9.73
CA ALA A 188 -16.69 14.54 -10.75
C ALA A 188 -18.19 14.69 -11.04
N TRP A 189 -18.98 14.93 -10.00
CA TRP A 189 -20.41 15.17 -10.09
C TRP A 189 -20.72 16.39 -10.95
N GLN A 190 -20.12 17.53 -10.62
CA GLN A 190 -20.35 18.79 -11.34
C GLN A 190 -19.84 18.74 -12.78
N ALA A 191 -18.64 18.17 -12.99
CA ALA A 191 -18.08 17.98 -14.33
C ALA A 191 -18.89 17.00 -15.18
N GLY A 192 -19.46 15.96 -14.57
CA GLY A 192 -20.36 15.02 -15.25
C GLY A 192 -21.66 15.70 -15.67
N MET A 193 -22.27 16.50 -14.78
CA MET A 193 -23.48 17.28 -15.08
C MET A 193 -23.29 18.31 -16.19
N SER A 194 -22.09 18.84 -16.38
CA SER A 194 -21.79 19.76 -17.49
C SER A 194 -21.60 19.06 -18.84
N GLY A 195 -21.77 17.73 -18.92
CA GLY A 195 -21.63 16.95 -20.15
C GLY A 195 -20.18 16.61 -20.53
N CYS A 196 -19.20 16.97 -19.70
CA CYS A 196 -17.79 16.63 -19.96
C CYS A 196 -17.57 15.11 -19.80
N ARG A 197 -16.65 14.56 -20.59
CA ARG A 197 -16.17 13.19 -20.41
C ARG A 197 -15.17 13.15 -19.26
N VAL A 198 -15.57 12.59 -18.11
CA VAL A 198 -14.79 12.66 -16.86
C VAL A 198 -14.19 11.30 -16.52
N LEU A 199 -12.94 11.31 -16.06
CA LEU A 199 -12.30 10.19 -15.36
C LEU A 199 -12.08 10.56 -13.90
N LEU A 200 -12.69 9.83 -12.97
CA LEU A 200 -12.36 9.86 -11.54
C LEU A 200 -11.47 8.66 -11.20
N ALA A 201 -10.22 8.91 -10.83
CA ALA A 201 -9.26 7.89 -10.44
C ALA A 201 -9.00 7.90 -8.92
N GLU A 202 -9.28 6.79 -8.25
CA GLU A 202 -9.05 6.57 -6.83
C GLU A 202 -7.96 5.51 -6.63
N ALA A 203 -6.93 5.82 -5.85
CA ALA A 203 -5.79 4.94 -5.61
C ALA A 203 -6.17 3.70 -4.76
N GLY A 204 -7.10 3.87 -3.82
CA GLY A 204 -7.61 2.82 -2.95
C GLY A 204 -8.71 1.96 -3.59
N PRO A 205 -9.19 0.94 -2.87
CA PRO A 205 -10.23 0.04 -3.36
C PRO A 205 -11.64 0.67 -3.39
N ARG A 206 -11.84 1.78 -2.68
CA ARG A 206 -13.12 2.50 -2.54
C ARG A 206 -12.88 4.01 -2.52
N CYS A 207 -13.82 4.78 -3.07
CA CYS A 207 -13.86 6.22 -2.89
C CYS A 207 -14.30 6.58 -1.45
N GLY A 208 -14.20 7.86 -1.10
CA GLY A 208 -14.45 8.42 0.23
C GLY A 208 -13.20 9.07 0.85
N GLY A 209 -12.00 8.66 0.43
CA GLY A 209 -10.75 9.16 1.00
C GLY A 209 -10.71 8.96 2.52
N TRP A 210 -10.34 10.01 3.26
CA TRP A 210 -10.28 9.98 4.74
C TRP A 210 -11.65 9.79 5.41
N LEU A 211 -12.74 10.10 4.72
CA LEU A 211 -14.10 9.93 5.26
C LEU A 211 -14.43 8.46 5.51
N ASN A 212 -13.71 7.52 4.88
CA ASN A 212 -13.82 6.09 5.17
C ASN A 212 -13.29 5.70 6.56
N SER A 213 -12.64 6.61 7.27
CA SER A 213 -12.02 6.38 8.58
C SER A 213 -12.78 7.03 9.74
N VAL A 214 -13.93 7.65 9.46
CA VAL A 214 -14.77 8.35 10.45
C VAL A 214 -16.24 7.97 10.28
N ASP A 215 -16.98 8.04 11.37
CA ASP A 215 -18.41 7.69 11.47
C ASP A 215 -19.27 8.81 12.07
N ASP A 216 -18.64 9.89 12.56
CA ASP A 216 -19.26 11.04 13.23
C ASP A 216 -19.48 12.25 12.32
N VAL A 217 -19.25 12.09 11.01
CA VAL A 217 -19.40 13.15 10.01
C VAL A 217 -20.68 12.96 9.21
N GLU A 218 -21.43 14.05 9.06
CA GLU A 218 -22.59 14.14 8.18
C GLU A 218 -22.35 15.15 7.05
N ILE A 219 -22.90 14.85 5.87
CA ILE A 219 -22.92 15.76 4.72
C ILE A 219 -24.36 15.78 4.20
N ASP A 220 -24.91 16.97 3.98
CA ASP A 220 -26.32 17.17 3.58
C ASP A 220 -27.32 16.44 4.51
N GLY A 221 -27.06 16.49 5.82
CA GLY A 221 -27.90 15.85 6.85
C GLY A 221 -27.97 14.32 6.77
N GLN A 222 -27.01 13.68 6.10
CA GLN A 222 -26.91 12.23 5.97
C GLN A 222 -25.56 11.74 6.51
N PRO A 223 -25.50 10.54 7.12
CA PRO A 223 -24.23 9.90 7.46
C PRO A 223 -23.29 9.83 6.26
N VAL A 224 -22.02 10.16 6.45
CA VAL A 224 -21.08 10.32 5.34
C VAL A 224 -20.93 9.08 4.44
N GLN A 225 -21.05 7.88 5.03
CA GLN A 225 -20.97 6.63 4.27
C GLN A 225 -22.13 6.50 3.28
N ASP A 226 -23.33 6.96 3.66
CA ASP A 226 -24.50 6.92 2.80
C ASP A 226 -24.46 8.02 1.75
N TRP A 227 -23.93 9.19 2.10
CA TRP A 227 -23.62 10.24 1.12
C TRP A 227 -22.62 9.78 0.05
N ILE A 228 -21.54 9.07 0.43
CA ILE A 228 -20.56 8.50 -0.51
C ILE A 228 -21.24 7.50 -1.45
N LYS A 229 -21.99 6.53 -0.89
CA LYS A 229 -22.71 5.51 -1.68
C LYS A 229 -23.67 6.15 -2.67
N LYS A 230 -24.47 7.12 -2.22
CA LYS A 230 -25.44 7.82 -3.07
C LYS A 230 -24.76 8.61 -4.18
N THR A 231 -23.68 9.32 -3.87
CA THR A 231 -22.93 10.10 -4.87
C THR A 231 -22.28 9.18 -5.90
N LEU A 232 -21.65 8.09 -5.46
CA LEU A 232 -21.07 7.08 -6.36
C LEU A 232 -22.12 6.44 -7.27
N ALA A 233 -23.27 6.03 -6.71
CA ALA A 233 -24.35 5.42 -7.50
C ALA A 233 -24.83 6.36 -8.61
N ARG A 234 -24.95 7.65 -8.29
CA ARG A 234 -25.33 8.65 -9.28
C ARG A 234 -24.23 8.91 -10.33
N LEU A 235 -22.94 8.94 -9.94
CA LEU A 235 -21.81 9.04 -10.89
C LEU A 235 -21.76 7.84 -11.83
N GLN A 236 -22.01 6.63 -11.32
CA GLN A 236 -22.03 5.39 -12.10
C GLN A 236 -23.19 5.33 -13.10
N ALA A 237 -24.28 6.07 -12.84
CA ALA A 237 -25.40 6.22 -13.76
C ALA A 237 -25.14 7.21 -14.91
N MET A 238 -24.06 8.01 -14.85
CA MET A 238 -23.68 8.95 -15.89
C MET A 238 -22.82 8.27 -16.96
N GLU A 239 -23.29 8.19 -18.20
CA GLU A 239 -22.56 7.56 -19.31
C GLU A 239 -21.22 8.24 -19.64
N ASN A 240 -21.11 9.54 -19.34
CA ASN A 240 -19.92 10.35 -19.57
C ASN A 240 -18.91 10.32 -18.40
N VAL A 241 -19.19 9.61 -17.31
CA VAL A 241 -18.29 9.54 -16.14
C VAL A 241 -17.75 8.13 -15.98
N SER A 242 -16.42 8.00 -15.97
CA SER A 242 -15.72 6.76 -15.65
C SER A 242 -15.10 6.83 -14.26
N VAL A 243 -15.46 5.92 -13.37
CA VAL A 243 -14.86 5.79 -12.03
C VAL A 243 -13.91 4.59 -12.01
N LEU A 244 -12.62 4.82 -11.80
CA LEU A 244 -11.61 3.79 -11.66
C LEU A 244 -11.04 3.77 -10.24
N THR A 245 -11.32 2.71 -9.47
CA THR A 245 -10.64 2.45 -8.20
C THR A 245 -9.35 1.67 -8.43
N ARG A 246 -8.52 1.53 -7.39
CA ARG A 246 -7.20 0.87 -7.45
C ARG A 246 -6.31 1.46 -8.54
N THR A 247 -6.46 2.76 -8.81
CA THR A 247 -5.83 3.46 -9.92
C THR A 247 -5.05 4.65 -9.40
N THR A 248 -3.73 4.48 -9.34
CA THR A 248 -2.81 5.52 -8.89
C THR A 248 -2.37 6.35 -10.07
N LEU A 249 -2.62 7.65 -10.05
CA LEU A 249 -1.95 8.57 -10.95
C LEU A 249 -0.54 8.85 -10.42
N PHE A 250 0.48 8.45 -11.19
CA PHE A 250 1.87 8.50 -10.75
C PHE A 250 2.76 9.42 -11.58
N GLY A 251 2.29 9.88 -12.75
CA GLY A 251 3.05 10.80 -13.59
C GLY A 251 2.17 11.85 -14.26
N TYR A 252 2.66 13.09 -14.21
CA TYR A 252 2.12 14.26 -14.89
C TYR A 252 3.23 14.80 -15.81
N GLY A 253 3.04 14.71 -17.11
CA GLY A 253 3.95 15.20 -18.13
C GLY A 253 3.41 16.43 -18.86
N ASP A 254 4.17 16.87 -19.87
CA ASP A 254 3.81 18.03 -20.69
C ASP A 254 2.46 17.86 -21.38
N HIS A 255 1.80 18.99 -21.65
CA HIS A 255 0.51 19.03 -22.34
C HIS A 255 -0.59 18.17 -21.68
N ASN A 256 -0.61 18.15 -20.34
CA ASN A 256 -1.48 17.31 -19.52
C ASN A 256 -1.33 15.81 -19.83
N TYR A 257 -0.17 15.32 -20.24
CA TYR A 257 -0.01 13.89 -20.45
C TYR A 257 0.08 13.14 -19.11
N LEU A 258 -1.01 12.48 -18.72
CA LEU A 258 -1.16 11.77 -17.46
C LEU A 258 -0.88 10.28 -17.62
N THR A 259 -0.19 9.72 -16.63
CA THR A 259 0.04 8.27 -16.53
C THR A 259 -0.52 7.73 -15.22
N LEU A 260 -1.37 6.70 -15.35
CA LEU A 260 -2.00 6.02 -14.22
C LEU A 260 -1.69 4.53 -14.24
N ALA A 261 -1.52 3.93 -13.07
CA ALA A 261 -1.37 2.49 -12.89
C ALA A 261 -2.61 1.95 -12.18
N GLN A 262 -3.37 1.11 -12.88
CA GLN A 262 -4.53 0.42 -12.34
C GLN A 262 -4.16 -1.01 -11.97
N THR A 263 -4.43 -1.40 -10.72
CA THR A 263 -4.32 -2.78 -10.25
C THR A 263 -5.65 -3.49 -10.47
N ILE A 264 -5.63 -4.63 -11.16
CA ILE A 264 -6.85 -5.33 -11.60
C ILE A 264 -7.06 -6.65 -10.86
N THR A 265 -6.02 -7.48 -10.70
CA THR A 265 -6.19 -8.83 -10.11
C THR A 265 -5.40 -9.10 -8.84
N ASP A 266 -4.62 -8.16 -8.30
CA ASP A 266 -3.78 -8.44 -7.12
C ASP A 266 -4.55 -8.66 -5.82
N HIS A 267 -5.79 -8.18 -5.75
CA HIS A 267 -6.71 -8.38 -4.63
C HIS A 267 -7.59 -9.64 -4.79
N LEU A 268 -7.40 -10.41 -5.88
CA LEU A 268 -8.16 -11.62 -6.17
C LEU A 268 -7.34 -12.86 -5.82
N LYS A 269 -8.01 -13.84 -5.20
CA LYS A 269 -7.45 -15.19 -5.02
C LYS A 269 -7.22 -15.85 -6.38
N ASP A 270 -8.30 -15.99 -7.13
CA ASP A 270 -8.29 -16.56 -8.47
C ASP A 270 -8.08 -15.43 -9.46
N LYS A 271 -6.99 -15.49 -10.24
CA LYS A 271 -6.63 -14.47 -11.23
C LYS A 271 -7.05 -14.96 -12.62
N PRO A 272 -8.16 -14.46 -13.19
CA PRO A 272 -8.67 -14.97 -14.47
C PRO A 272 -7.68 -14.67 -15.60
N ALA A 273 -7.35 -15.68 -16.42
CA ALA A 273 -6.32 -15.57 -17.46
C ALA A 273 -6.63 -14.49 -18.54
N HIS A 274 -7.90 -14.15 -18.73
CA HIS A 274 -8.32 -13.12 -19.68
C HIS A 274 -8.08 -11.69 -19.18
N LEU A 275 -7.92 -11.49 -17.86
CA LEU A 275 -7.63 -10.17 -17.28
C LEU A 275 -6.12 -9.96 -17.11
N PRO A 276 -5.61 -8.75 -17.38
CA PRO A 276 -4.24 -8.41 -16.99
C PRO A 276 -4.16 -8.22 -15.48
N ARG A 277 -2.97 -8.41 -14.91
CA ARG A 277 -2.68 -8.09 -13.52
C ARG A 277 -2.78 -6.60 -13.24
N MET A 278 -2.16 -5.81 -14.11
CA MET A 278 -2.18 -4.34 -14.04
C MET A 278 -2.37 -3.74 -15.43
N ARG A 279 -2.95 -2.55 -15.47
CA ARG A 279 -3.14 -1.74 -16.67
C ARG A 279 -2.53 -0.36 -16.48
N MET A 280 -1.62 0.02 -17.36
CA MET A 280 -1.11 1.38 -17.44
C MET A 280 -1.98 2.21 -18.38
N TRP A 281 -2.54 3.30 -17.86
CA TRP A 281 -3.31 4.27 -18.62
C TRP A 281 -2.44 5.44 -19.03
N LYS A 282 -2.59 5.85 -20.28
CA LYS A 282 -2.00 7.06 -20.85
C LYS A 282 -3.14 7.95 -21.30
N VAL A 283 -3.29 9.09 -20.64
CA VAL A 283 -4.45 9.97 -20.80
C VAL A 283 -3.96 11.37 -21.09
N ALA A 284 -4.55 12.03 -22.08
CA ALA A 284 -4.27 13.44 -22.38
C ALA A 284 -5.57 14.21 -22.27
N PRO A 285 -5.93 14.79 -21.11
CA PRO A 285 -7.15 15.53 -20.94
C PRO A 285 -7.00 17.03 -21.19
N SER A 286 -8.12 17.67 -21.52
CA SER A 286 -8.19 19.13 -21.66
C SER A 286 -7.91 19.84 -20.33
N LYS A 287 -8.41 19.29 -19.22
CA LYS A 287 -8.19 19.81 -17.86
C LYS A 287 -7.91 18.67 -16.87
N SER A 288 -7.21 18.98 -15.78
CA SER A 288 -6.98 18.04 -14.66
C SER A 288 -7.24 18.71 -13.31
N PHE A 289 -7.79 17.97 -12.35
CA PHE A 289 -8.07 18.43 -11.00
C PHE A 289 -7.51 17.45 -9.96
N TRP A 290 -6.86 17.98 -8.92
CA TRP A 290 -6.05 17.21 -7.96
C TRP A 290 -6.48 17.45 -6.50
N PRO A 291 -7.66 16.97 -6.08
CA PRO A 291 -8.13 17.09 -4.71
C PRO A 291 -7.46 16.06 -3.79
N GLN A 292 -6.12 15.98 -3.82
CA GLN A 292 -5.38 15.07 -2.96
C GLN A 292 -5.53 15.51 -1.50
N GLY A 293 -5.95 14.58 -0.64
CA GLY A 293 -6.03 14.83 0.80
C GLY A 293 -4.65 15.10 1.40
N GLN A 294 -4.62 15.70 2.59
CA GLN A 294 -3.37 15.93 3.31
C GLN A 294 -2.98 14.73 4.17
N LEU A 295 -1.70 14.36 4.11
CA LEU A 295 -1.11 13.36 5.00
C LEU A 295 -0.80 14.00 6.37
N LYS A 296 -1.00 13.23 7.46
CA LYS A 296 -0.62 13.69 8.79
C LYS A 296 0.91 13.74 8.92
N GLY A 297 1.42 14.88 9.37
CA GLY A 297 2.83 15.05 9.73
C GLY A 297 3.21 14.29 11.00
N ARG A 298 4.52 14.12 11.23
CA ARG A 298 5.05 13.52 12.46
C ARG A 298 5.64 14.57 13.38
N TRP A 299 5.53 14.29 14.66
CA TRP A 299 6.23 15.03 15.70
C TRP A 299 7.57 14.36 16.00
N SER A 300 8.66 15.13 16.01
CA SER A 300 9.99 14.61 16.35
C SER A 300 10.22 14.68 17.86
N PHE A 301 10.30 13.53 18.51
CA PHE A 301 10.75 13.38 19.90
C PHE A 301 11.96 12.43 19.96
N PRO A 302 12.81 12.48 21.02
CA PRO A 302 14.06 11.72 21.08
C PRO A 302 13.89 10.21 20.83
N ALA A 303 12.82 9.61 21.34
CA ALA A 303 12.52 8.20 21.15
C ALA A 303 12.03 7.83 19.72
N MET A 304 11.75 8.81 18.86
CA MET A 304 11.14 8.55 17.56
C MET A 304 12.15 8.22 16.45
N THR A 305 13.39 8.72 16.52
CA THR A 305 14.48 8.23 15.63
C THR A 305 15.91 8.62 16.02
N TYR A 306 16.18 9.24 17.17
CA TYR A 306 17.54 9.63 17.58
C TYR A 306 17.75 9.42 19.08
N LEU A 307 18.38 8.31 19.45
CA LEU A 307 19.26 8.32 20.61
C LEU A 307 20.66 8.54 20.02
N ALA A 308 21.26 9.67 20.38
CA ALA A 308 22.49 10.25 19.85
C ALA A 308 23.65 9.26 19.68
#